data_AF-A0A7J9VNG7-F1
#
_entry.id   AF-A0A7J9VNG7-F1
#
_cell.length_a   1.000
_cell.length_b   1.000
_cell.length_c   1.000
_cell.angle_alpha   90.00
_cell.angle_beta   90.00
_cell.angle_gamma   90.00
#
_symmetry.space_group_name_H-M   'P 1'
#
loop_
_entity.id
_entity.type
_entity.pdbx_description
1 polymer ?
#
loop_
_entity_poly.entity_id
_entity_poly.type
_entity_poly.pdbx_seq_one_letter_code
_entity_poly.pdbx_strand_id
1 'polypeptide(L)' 'MHRHSRTVIDAELQRLARRVPSLRRTDLAVIEAALEDLADSLILARLRNASQDTAPLLRRLFDIQRVDS' A
#
# COMPACT_ATOMS: atom_id res chain seq x y z
N MET A 1 -4.18 1.06 -7.67
CA MET A 1 -3.18 0.48 -6.75
C MET A 1 -2.61 1.53 -5.81
N HIS A 2 -1.88 2.54 -6.31
CA HIS A 2 -1.33 3.62 -5.47
C HIS A 2 -2.35 4.22 -4.48
N ARG A 3 -3.56 4.58 -4.97
CA ARG A 3 -4.64 5.09 -4.10
C ARG A 3 -5.09 4.10 -3.02
N HIS A 4 -5.22 2.82 -3.35
CA HIS A 4 -5.65 1.78 -2.41
C HIS A 4 -4.56 1.50 -1.37
N SER A 5 -3.31 1.33 -1.80
CA SER A 5 -2.16 1.19 -0.91
C SER A 5 -2.04 2.38 0.04
N ARG A 6 -2.24 3.60 -0.46
CA ARG A 6 -2.25 4.82 0.37
C ARG A 6 -3.35 4.78 1.43
N THR A 7 -4.58 4.42 1.06
CA THR A 7 -5.69 4.27 2.02
C THR A 7 -5.39 3.24 3.11
N VAL A 8 -4.79 2.10 2.75
CA VAL A 8 -4.38 1.09 3.72
C VAL A 8 -3.30 1.63 4.64
N ILE A 9 -2.24 2.26 4.10
CA ILE A 9 -1.15 2.85 4.88
C ILE A 9 -1.70 3.88 5.88
N ASP A 10 -2.58 4.79 5.45
CA ASP A 10 -3.18 5.80 6.32
C ASP A 10 -3.99 5.18 7.48
N ALA A 11 -4.81 4.16 7.19
CA ALA A 11 -5.60 3.46 8.20
C ALA A 11 -4.70 2.72 9.21
N GLU A 12 -3.62 2.13 8.73
CA GLU A 12 -2.64 1.40 9.53
C GLU A 12 -1.82 2.33 10.43
N LEU A 13 -1.38 3.47 9.91
CA LEU A 13 -0.71 4.50 10.71
C LEU A 13 -1.64 5.04 11.80
N GLN A 14 -2.91 5.28 11.49
CA GLN A 14 -3.88 5.72 12.49
C GLN A 14 -4.14 4.64 13.56
N ARG A 15 -4.15 3.36 13.18
CA ARG A 15 -4.28 2.25 14.12
C ARG A 15 -3.04 2.13 15.00
N LEU A 16 -1.85 2.30 14.42
CA LEU A 16 -0.59 2.24 15.13
C LEU A 16 -0.46 3.38 16.14
N ALA A 17 -0.77 4.61 15.73
CA ALA A 17 -0.78 5.78 16.61
C ALA A 17 -1.72 5.60 17.82
N ARG A 18 -2.86 4.94 17.62
CA ARG A 18 -3.80 4.60 18.71
C ARG A 18 -3.26 3.51 19.65
N ARG A 19 -2.56 2.51 19.11
CA ARG A 19 -2.01 1.40 19.90
C ARG A 19 -0.74 1.77 20.66
N VAL A 20 0.05 2.71 20.16
CA VAL A 20 1.33 3.13 20.74
C VAL A 20 1.36 4.66 20.84
N PRO A 21 0.76 5.23 21.89
CA PRO A 21 0.64 6.69 22.04
C PRO A 21 1.97 7.43 22.21
N SER A 22 3.05 6.70 22.50
CA SER A 22 4.40 7.25 22.61
C SER A 22 5.06 7.52 21.26
N LEU A 23 4.53 6.99 20.16
CA LEU A 23 5.03 7.28 18.82
C LEU A 23 4.77 8.74 18.47
N ARG A 24 5.85 9.44 18.13
CA ARG A 24 5.77 10.82 17.66
C ARG A 24 5.38 10.84 16.20
N ARG A 25 4.94 12.02 15.75
CA ARG A 25 4.64 12.26 14.34
C ARG A 25 5.83 11.94 13.42
N THR A 26 7.06 12.21 13.87
CA THR A 26 8.28 11.89 13.12
C THR A 26 8.49 10.39 12.98
N ASP A 27 8.20 9.61 14.03
CA ASP A 27 8.33 8.15 13.98
C ASP A 27 7.31 7.56 12.99
N LEU A 28 6.08 8.08 13.01
CA LEU A 28 5.03 7.68 12.06
C LEU A 28 5.40 8.03 10.62
N ALA A 29 6.05 9.18 10.37
CA ALA A 29 6.49 9.57 9.04
C ALA A 29 7.60 8.66 8.48
N VAL A 30 8.50 8.17 9.34
CA VAL A 30 9.51 7.17 8.92
C VAL A 30 8.83 5.85 8.54
N ILE A 31 7.84 5.42 9.32
CA ILE A 31 7.07 4.21 9.04
C ILE A 31 6.25 4.35 7.75
N GLU A 32 5.63 5.50 7.55
CA GLU A 32 4.91 5.85 6.32
C GLU A 32 5.81 5.70 5.09
N ALA A 33 6.98 6.33 5.10
CA ALA A 33 7.94 6.26 3.99
C ALA A 33 8.39 4.81 3.71
N ALA A 34 8.69 4.04 4.76
CA ALA A 34 9.09 2.64 4.60
C ALA A 34 7.96 1.77 4.01
N LEU A 35 6.70 2.05 4.36
CA LEU A 35 5.54 1.34 3.81
C LEU A 35 5.27 1.73 2.35
N GLU A 36 5.48 2.99 1.99
CA GLU A 36 5.39 3.46 0.60
C GLU A 36 6.45 2.78 -0.27
N ASP A 37 7.71 2.78 0.15
CA ASP A 37 8.81 2.10 -0.56
C ASP A 37 8.54 0.59 -0.73
N LEU A 38 7.97 -0.05 0.29
CA LEU A 38 7.61 -1.46 0.24
C LEU A 38 6.47 -1.73 -0.76
N ALA A 39 5.43 -0.90 -0.76
CA ALA A 39 4.32 -1.01 -1.69
C ALA A 39 4.79 -0.78 -3.15
N ASP A 40 5.68 0.18 -3.34
CA ASP A 40 6.25 0.50 -4.63
C ASP A 40 7.12 -0.65 -5.18
N SER A 41 8.00 -1.21 -4.34
CA SER A 41 8.92 -2.29 -4.74
C SER A 41 8.20 -3.63 -4.95
N LEU A 42 7.30 -4.03 -4.06
CA LEU A 42 6.67 -5.35 -4.12
C LEU A 42 5.49 -5.42 -5.08
N ILE A 43 4.74 -4.32 -5.21
CA ILE A 43 3.45 -4.33 -5.90
C ILE A 43 3.52 -3.50 -7.18
N LEU A 44 3.86 -2.21 -7.09
CA LEU A 44 3.82 -1.33 -8.26
C LEU A 44 4.89 -1.68 -9.30
N ALA A 45 6.12 -1.93 -8.86
CA ALA A 45 7.20 -2.36 -9.74
C ALA A 45 6.89 -3.73 -10.38
N ARG A 46 6.36 -4.67 -9.59
CA ARG A 46 6.02 -6.01 -10.08
C ARG A 46 4.86 -5.99 -11.08
N LEU A 47 3.83 -5.16 -10.86
CA LEU A 47 2.73 -4.96 -11.81
C LEU A 47 3.20 -4.30 -13.10
N ARG A 48 4.08 -3.29 -13.00
CA ARG A 48 4.62 -2.56 -14.16
C ARG A 48 5.51 -3.44 -15.04
N ASN A 49 6.19 -4.41 -14.44
CA ASN A 49 7.09 -5.34 -15.15
C ASN A 49 6.45 -6.70 -15.43
N ALA A 50 5.17 -6.91 -15.09
CA ALA A 50 4.49 -8.17 -15.33
C ALA A 50 4.21 -8.37 -16.83
N SER A 51 4.37 -9.60 -17.32
CA SER A 51 3.93 -9.96 -18.67
C SER A 51 2.42 -9.77 -18.82
N GLN A 52 1.95 -9.57 -20.06
CA GLN A 52 0.53 -9.36 -20.36
C GLN A 52 -0.38 -10.47 -19.81
N ASP A 53 0.11 -11.71 -19.74
CA ASP A 53 -0.65 -12.84 -19.21
C ASP A 53 -0.74 -12.86 -17.67
N THR A 54 0.25 -12.25 -17.00
CA THR A 54 0.34 -12.25 -15.52
C THR A 54 -0.35 -11.03 -14.90
N ALA A 55 -0.46 -9.93 -15.65
CA ALA A 55 -1.08 -8.70 -15.17
C ALA A 55 -2.55 -8.86 -14.72
N PRO A 56 -3.42 -9.64 -15.39
CA PRO A 56 -4.79 -9.91 -14.93
C PRO A 56 -4.84 -10.68 -13.61
N LEU A 57 -3.95 -11.65 -13.42
CA LEU A 57 -3.86 -12.45 -12.18
C LEU A 57 -3.43 -11.59 -10.99
N LEU A 58 -2.41 -10.75 -11.18
CA LEU A 58 -1.97 -9.82 -10.14
C LEU A 58 -3.05 -8.78 -9.82
N ARG A 59 -3.78 -8.28 -10.83
CA ARG A 59 -4.93 -7.40 -10.59
C ARG A 59 -6.02 -8.07 -9.76
N ARG A 60 -6.30 -9.36 -9.98
CA ARG A 60 -7.28 -10.10 -9.18
C ARG A 60 -6.78 -10.40 -7.76
N LEU A 61 -5.51 -10.77 -7.62
CA LEU A 61 -4.89 -11.04 -6.31
C LEU A 61 -4.93 -9.81 -5.38
N PHE A 62 -4.72 -8.63 -5.95
CA PHE A 62 -4.79 -7.36 -5.23
C PHE A 62 -6.17 -6.69 -5.30
N ASP A 63 -7.19 -7.44 -5.73
CA ASP A 63 -8.59 -6.99 -5.85
C ASP A 63 -8.76 -5.62 -6.55
N ILE A 64 -8.00 -5.41 -7.62
CA ILE A 64 -7.93 -4.17 -8.42
C ILE A 64 -9.14 -4.07 -9.38
N GLN A 65 -10.12 -4.97 -9.31
CA GLN A 65 -11.36 -4.83 -10.07
C GLN A 65 -12.23 -3.73 -9.45
N ARG A 66 -11.88 -2.50 -9.81
CA ARG A 66 -12.75 -1.35 -10.00
C ARG A 66 -14.14 -1.52 -9.39
N VAL A 67 -14.32 -0.97 -8.17
CA VAL A 67 -15.61 -0.46 -7.71
C VAL A 67 -15.93 0.73 -8.63
N ASP A 68 -16.44 0.44 -9.84
CA ASP A 68 -17.30 1.38 -10.55
C ASP A 68 -18.71 1.12 -10.01
N SER A 69 -19.14 1.94 -9.06
CA SER A 69 -20.54 2.18 -8.72
C SER A 69 -20.67 3.65 -8.34
#